data_AF-A0A7S4S3P0-F1
#
_entry.id   AF-A0A7S4S3P0-F1
#
_cell.length_a   1.000
_cell.length_b   1.000
_cell.length_c   1.000
_cell.angle_alpha   90.00
_cell.angle_beta   90.00
_cell.angle_gamma   90.00
#
_symmetry.space_group_name_H-M   'P 1'
#
loop_
_entity.id
_entity.type
_entity.pdbx_description
1 polymer ?
#
loop_
_entity_poly.entity_id
_entity_poly.type
_entity_poly.pdbx_seq_one_letter_code
_entity_poly.pdbx_strand_id
1 'polypeptide(L)'
;MAQGSGTRGSRDCPRATRDQKAAAMQNDEGKIVDLYLPRKCSATNRLIAAKEHGAVQLNVGQVDEGGIYTGEFYTFALAGFIRSRGESDSCLNRLLHEKGLLTFSK
;
A
#
# COMPACT_ATOMS: atom_id res chain seq x y z
N MET A 1 36.65 -22.81 10.52
CA MET A 1 36.07 -23.27 9.25
C MET A 1 34.57 -23.13 9.36
N ALA A 2 34.06 -21.94 9.02
CA ALA A 2 32.66 -21.58 9.18
C ALA A 2 31.85 -22.10 7.98
N GLN A 3 30.77 -22.83 8.26
CA GLN A 3 29.75 -23.20 7.29
C GLN A 3 28.82 -22.00 7.13
N GLY A 4 28.94 -21.28 6.01
CA GLY A 4 28.05 -20.17 5.66
C GLY A 4 26.93 -20.68 4.76
N SER A 5 25.80 -21.02 5.37
CA SER A 5 24.55 -21.33 4.67
C SER A 5 24.03 -20.06 3.98
N GLY A 6 24.03 -20.06 2.64
CA GLY A 6 23.47 -19.01 1.81
C GLY A 6 21.97 -18.85 2.08
N THR A 7 21.61 -17.83 2.86
CA THR A 7 20.22 -17.44 3.07
C THR A 7 19.71 -16.79 1.80
N ARG A 8 18.89 -17.58 1.09
CA ARG A 8 17.79 -17.20 0.19
C ARG A 8 17.75 -15.70 -0.13
N GLY A 9 18.17 -15.39 -1.36
CA GLY A 9 18.11 -14.07 -1.97
C GLY A 9 16.86 -13.32 -1.55
N SER A 10 17.11 -12.13 -1.00
CA SER A 10 16.13 -11.08 -0.85
C SER A 10 15.33 -11.02 -2.14
N ARG A 11 14.04 -11.38 -2.03
CA ARG A 11 13.03 -10.96 -2.99
C ARG A 11 12.94 -9.44 -2.82
N ASP A 12 13.90 -8.74 -3.41
CA ASP A 12 13.91 -7.30 -3.57
C ASP A 12 12.73 -6.94 -4.48
N CYS A 13 11.54 -6.93 -3.87
CA CYS A 13 10.38 -6.29 -4.47
C CYS A 13 10.75 -4.80 -4.50
N PRO A 14 10.84 -4.18 -5.69
CA PRO A 14 11.41 -2.86 -5.81
C PRO A 14 10.64 -1.89 -4.92
N ARG A 15 11.41 -1.35 -3.97
CA ARG A 15 11.15 -0.29 -3.00
C ARG A 15 9.97 0.59 -3.42
N ALA A 16 8.94 0.64 -2.58
CA ALA A 16 7.81 1.57 -2.67
C ALA A 16 8.35 3.01 -2.80
N THR A 17 8.52 3.46 -4.04
CA THR A 17 9.07 4.76 -4.35
C THR A 17 7.93 5.70 -4.70
N ARG A 18 7.56 6.45 -3.66
CA ARG A 18 7.01 7.81 -3.68
C ARG A 18 5.60 7.92 -4.23
N ASP A 19 4.81 8.78 -3.58
CA ASP A 19 3.65 9.45 -4.13
C ASP A 19 4.02 10.14 -5.46
N GLN A 20 4.13 9.36 -6.52
CA GLN A 20 4.21 9.87 -7.87
C GLN A 20 2.81 10.40 -8.16
N LYS A 21 2.69 11.74 -8.08
CA LYS A 21 1.64 12.54 -8.71
C LYS A 21 1.34 11.86 -10.04
N ALA A 22 0.19 11.18 -10.13
CA ALA A 22 -0.14 10.48 -11.35
C ALA A 22 -0.17 11.53 -12.46
N ALA A 23 0.64 11.33 -13.49
CA ALA A 23 0.63 12.19 -14.66
C ALA A 23 -0.77 12.08 -15.28
N ALA A 24 -1.62 13.05 -14.99
CA ALA A 24 -2.93 13.21 -15.59
C ALA A 24 -2.72 13.71 -17.03
N MET A 25 -3.61 13.34 -17.94
CA MET A 25 -3.54 13.83 -19.31
C MET A 25 -3.69 15.35 -19.30
N GLN A 26 -2.65 16.05 -19.74
CA GLN A 26 -2.61 17.51 -19.85
C GLN A 26 -2.74 17.90 -21.32
N ASN A 27 -3.55 18.91 -21.60
CA ASN A 27 -3.57 19.56 -22.91
C ASN A 27 -2.38 20.52 -23.06
N ASP A 28 -2.21 21.11 -24.26
CA ASP A 28 -1.13 22.06 -24.54
C ASP A 28 -1.19 23.34 -23.67
N GLU A 29 -2.35 23.63 -23.06
CA GLU A 29 -2.54 24.72 -22.10
C GLU A 29 -2.26 24.31 -20.64
N GLY A 30 -1.81 23.08 -20.39
CA GLY A 30 -1.51 22.56 -19.05
C GLY A 30 -2.73 22.26 -18.18
N LYS A 31 -3.94 22.26 -18.75
CA LYS A 31 -5.18 21.89 -18.07
C LYS A 31 -5.34 20.37 -18.09
N ILE A 32 -5.73 19.81 -16.94
CA ILE A 32 -6.03 18.38 -16.78
C ILE A 32 -7.39 18.10 -17.46
N VAL A 33 -7.41 17.16 -18.39
CA VAL A 33 -8.62 16.81 -19.17
C VAL A 33 -9.37 15.61 -18.55
N ASP A 34 -8.79 14.95 -17.54
CA ASP A 34 -9.39 13.79 -16.87
C ASP A 34 -10.54 14.17 -15.91
N LEU A 35 -11.63 13.40 -15.93
CA LEU A 35 -12.78 13.59 -15.04
C LEU A 35 -12.45 13.35 -13.56
N TYR A 36 -11.60 12.36 -13.28
CA TYR A 36 -11.09 12.08 -11.94
C TYR A 36 -9.80 11.28 -12.03
N LEU A 37 -8.96 11.39 -11.00
CA LEU A 37 -7.81 10.52 -10.84
C LEU A 37 -8.19 9.31 -9.96
N PRO A 38 -8.21 8.09 -10.50
CA PRO A 38 -8.54 6.89 -9.73
C PRO A 38 -7.50 6.60 -8.63
N ARG A 39 -7.98 5.97 -7.56
CA ARG A 39 -7.11 5.53 -6.45
C ARG A 39 -6.24 4.36 -6.88
N LYS A 40 -5.00 4.32 -6.36
CA LYS A 40 -4.06 3.21 -6.57
C LYS A 40 -4.11 2.25 -5.39
N CYS A 41 -4.06 0.95 -5.67
CA CYS A 41 -3.93 -0.08 -4.66
C CYS A 41 -2.52 -0.06 -4.06
N SER A 42 -2.39 0.04 -2.74
CA SER A 42 -1.12 0.15 -2.02
C SER A 42 -0.23 -1.10 -2.19
N ALA A 43 -0.84 -2.27 -2.41
CA ALA A 43 -0.10 -3.52 -2.54
C ALA A 43 0.45 -3.80 -3.95
N THR A 44 -0.29 -3.41 -5.01
CA THR A 44 0.00 -3.81 -6.40
C THR A 44 0.18 -2.63 -7.36
N ASN A 45 -0.03 -1.40 -6.89
CA ASN A 45 -0.06 -0.17 -7.69
C ASN A 45 -1.05 -0.20 -8.86
N ARG A 46 -2.03 -1.12 -8.83
CA ARG A 46 -3.12 -1.17 -9.80
C ARG A 46 -4.14 -0.07 -9.52
N LEU A 47 -4.70 0.50 -10.58
CA LEU A 47 -5.82 1.44 -10.50
C LEU A 47 -7.08 0.69 -10.03
N ILE A 48 -7.77 1.26 -9.05
CA ILE A 48 -9.08 0.77 -8.58
C ILE A 48 -10.15 1.36 -9.47
N ALA A 49 -10.88 0.50 -10.18
CA ALA A 49 -11.95 0.94 -11.07
C ALA A 49 -13.22 1.30 -10.30
N ALA A 50 -14.04 2.23 -10.81
CA ALA A 50 -15.28 2.63 -10.18
C ALA A 50 -16.31 1.49 -10.01
N LYS A 51 -16.26 0.47 -10.89
CA LYS A 51 -17.13 -0.72 -10.83
C LYS A 51 -16.65 -1.78 -9.82
N GLU A 52 -15.49 -1.58 -9.19
CA GLU A 52 -14.89 -2.59 -8.32
C GLU A 52 -15.47 -2.52 -6.89
N HIS A 53 -16.47 -3.34 -6.62
CA HIS A 53 -17.12 -3.42 -5.29
C HIS A 53 -16.33 -4.23 -4.26
N GLY A 54 -15.31 -4.99 -4.70
CA GLY A 54 -14.41 -5.72 -3.81
C GLY A 54 -13.30 -4.85 -3.22
N ALA A 55 -13.13 -3.62 -3.70
CA ALA A 55 -12.09 -2.72 -3.21
C ALA A 55 -12.46 -2.18 -1.83
N VAL A 56 -11.47 -2.14 -0.93
CA VAL A 56 -11.65 -1.65 0.44
C VAL A 56 -10.59 -0.64 0.77
N GLN A 57 -10.97 0.32 1.61
CA GLN A 57 -10.04 1.26 2.23
C GLN A 57 -10.01 0.95 3.72
N LEU A 58 -8.82 0.65 4.22
CA LEU A 58 -8.57 0.38 5.63
C LEU A 58 -7.82 1.57 6.20
N ASN A 59 -8.35 2.15 7.27
CA ASN A 59 -7.68 3.20 8.02
C ASN A 59 -7.21 2.60 9.34
N VAL A 60 -5.89 2.51 9.53
CA VAL A 60 -5.29 2.04 10.78
C VAL A 60 -4.99 3.26 11.62
N GLY A 61 -5.69 3.39 12.75
CA GLY A 61 -5.50 4.49 13.67
C GLY A 61 -4.23 4.32 14.50
N GLN A 62 -3.45 5.39 14.63
CA GLN A 62 -2.34 5.44 15.57
C GLN A 62 -2.88 5.70 16.98
N VAL A 63 -2.27 5.05 17.96
CA VAL A 63 -2.64 5.19 19.37
C VAL A 63 -1.44 5.68 20.15
N ASP A 64 -1.69 6.54 21.13
CA ASP A 64 -0.67 6.99 22.08
C ASP A 64 -0.44 5.91 23.17
N GLU A 65 0.57 6.12 24.01
CA GLU A 65 0.89 5.22 25.14
C GLU A 65 -0.28 5.04 26.13
N GLY A 66 -1.18 6.02 26.20
CA GLY A 66 -2.43 5.95 26.98
C GLY A 66 -3.55 5.14 26.32
N GLY A 67 -3.32 4.53 25.14
CA GLY A 67 -4.32 3.79 24.38
C GLY A 67 -5.41 4.68 23.77
N ILE A 68 -5.24 6.00 23.83
CA ILE A 68 -6.16 6.98 23.25
C ILE A 68 -5.77 7.23 21.79
N TYR A 69 -6.78 7.29 20.93
CA TYR A 69 -6.61 7.57 19.51
C TYR A 69 -6.11 9.01 19.28
N THR A 70 -4.96 9.15 18.61
CA THR A 70 -4.29 10.45 18.38
C THR A 70 -4.83 11.21 17.16
N GLY A 71 -5.86 10.68 16.48
CA GLY A 71 -6.45 11.33 15.31
C GLY A 71 -5.71 11.08 14.00
N GLU A 72 -4.46 10.61 14.06
CA GLU A 72 -3.67 10.24 12.89
C GLU A 72 -3.96 8.81 12.44
N PHE A 73 -4.07 8.61 11.13
CA PHE A 73 -4.40 7.32 10.53
C PHE A 73 -3.54 7.02 9.30
N TYR A 74 -3.16 5.75 9.16
CA TYR A 74 -2.58 5.24 7.93
C TYR A 74 -3.67 4.66 7.05
N THR A 75 -3.84 5.22 5.85
CA THR A 75 -4.80 4.71 4.86
C THR A 75 -4.16 3.68 3.94
N PHE A 76 -4.75 2.50 3.86
CA PHE A 76 -4.38 1.46 2.91
C PHE A 76 -5.54 1.20 1.96
N ALA A 77 -5.26 1.18 0.66
CA ALA A 77 -6.24 0.84 -0.36
C ALA A 77 -5.92 -0.53 -0.95
N LEU A 78 -6.85 -1.47 -0.86
CA LEU A 78 -6.72 -2.80 -1.45
C LEU A 78 -7.71 -2.98 -2.59
N ALA A 79 -7.22 -3.53 -3.70
CA ALA A 79 -8.06 -3.99 -4.79
C ALA A 79 -8.79 -5.29 -4.41
N GLY A 80 -10.02 -5.44 -4.90
CA GLY A 80 -10.85 -6.62 -4.71
C GLY A 80 -10.23 -7.89 -5.27
N PHE A 81 -9.44 -7.79 -6.35
CA PHE A 81 -8.70 -8.92 -6.90
C PHE A 81 -7.80 -9.64 -5.89
N ILE A 82 -7.14 -8.89 -5.00
CA ILE A 82 -6.23 -9.43 -3.98
C ILE A 82 -7.04 -10.19 -2.92
N ARG A 83 -8.24 -9.68 -2.58
CA ARG A 83 -9.16 -10.34 -1.64
C ARG A 83 -9.75 -11.61 -2.22
N SER A 84 -10.13 -11.63 -3.50
CA SER A 84 -10.63 -12.84 -4.17
C SER A 84 -9.59 -13.95 -4.24
N ARG A 85 -8.29 -13.60 -4.23
CA ARG A 85 -7.18 -14.57 -4.23
C ARG A 85 -6.71 -14.99 -2.84
N GLY A 86 -7.20 -14.36 -1.77
CA GLY A 86 -6.72 -14.62 -0.41
C GLY A 86 -5.34 -14.04 -0.08
N GLU A 87 -4.73 -13.28 -0.99
CA GLU A 87 -3.40 -12.66 -0.81
C GLU A 87 -3.45 -11.35 -0.01
N SER A 88 -4.64 -10.97 0.49
CA SER A 88 -4.85 -9.69 1.17
C SER A 88 -4.09 -9.59 2.48
N ASP A 89 -4.02 -10.69 3.25
CA ASP A 89 -3.31 -10.73 4.52
C ASP A 89 -1.80 -10.58 4.34
N SER A 90 -1.21 -11.39 3.47
CA SER A 90 0.22 -11.33 3.11
C SER A 90 0.64 -9.92 2.65
N CYS A 91 -0.18 -9.27 1.84
CA CYS A 91 0.09 -7.91 1.37
C CYS A 91 0.00 -6.88 2.50
N LEU A 92 -1.00 -7.00 3.39
CA LEU A 92 -1.14 -6.11 4.54
C LEU A 92 0.03 -6.26 5.52
N ASN A 93 0.44 -7.49 5.81
CA ASN A 93 1.58 -7.74 6.68
C ASN A 93 2.86 -7.09 6.16
N ARG A 94 3.11 -7.16 4.83
CA ARG A 94 4.23 -6.44 4.21
C ARG A 94 4.12 -4.92 4.39
N LEU A 95 2.94 -4.34 4.15
CA LEU A 95 2.72 -2.89 4.27
C LEU A 95 2.84 -2.40 5.72
N LEU A 96 2.35 -3.17 6.69
CA LEU A 96 2.46 -2.85 8.12
C LEU A 96 3.89 -2.99 8.63
N HIS A 97 4.65 -3.97 8.10
CA HIS A 97 6.08 -4.09 8.36
C HIS A 97 6.86 -2.88 7.83
N GLU A 98 6.57 -2.42 6.62
CA GLU A 98 7.18 -1.20 6.06
C GLU A 98 6.88 0.06 6.89
N LYS A 99 5.73 0.09 7.58
CA LYS A 99 5.33 1.17 8.48
C LYS A 99 5.82 1.00 9.92
N GLY A 100 6.45 -0.12 10.27
CA GLY A 100 6.97 -0.39 11.62
C GLY A 100 5.88 -0.60 12.67
N LEU A 101 4.65 -0.93 12.27
CA LEU A 101 3.50 -1.11 13.17
C LEU A 101 3.41 -2.52 13.77
N LEU A 102 4.26 -3.44 13.33
CA LEU A 102 4.28 -4.82 13.80
C LEU A 102 5.33 -5.00 14.89
N THR A 103 4.90 -5.53 16.04
CA THR A 103 5.76 -5.82 17.20
C THR A 103 6.92 -6.76 16.89
N PHE A 104 6.77 -7.65 15.90
CA PHE A 104 7.75 -8.69 15.56
C PHE A 104 8.92 -8.19 14.69
N SER A 105 9.00 -6.90 14.37
CA SER A 105 10.06 -6.28 13.56
C SER A 105 11.07 -5.49 14.41
N LYS A 106 11.37 -5.98 15.62
CA LYS A 106 12.51 -5.56 16.44
C LYS A 106 13.55 -6.67 16.47
#